data_AF-A0A2H3DBP1-F1
#
_entry.id   AF-A0A2H3DBP1-F1
#
_cell.length_a   1.000
_cell.length_b   1.000
_cell.length_c   1.000
_cell.angle_alpha   90.00
_cell.angle_beta   90.00
_cell.angle_gamma   90.00
#
_symmetry.space_group_name_H-M   'P 1'
#
loop_
_entity.id
_entity.type
_entity.pdbx_description
1 polymer ?
#
loop_
_entity_poly.entity_id
_entity_poly.type
_entity_poly.pdbx_seq_one_letter_code
_entity_poly.pdbx_strand_id
1 'polypeptide(L)'
;TFFKIATKTLEDDEETTLEMAWAPGQDIPGNEKADALVKEACTMHHLGQRTYANARRRLRERCRTGHAHVGEYYELFNILEATDCECGERLQTREHIIRTCPRYSDYRQILQEGSQNQIMCDLLGTTEGIEAVASFLAESGAFTKTGNPRREVGMPLWEDEPEPDEPEEE
;
A
#
# COMPACT_ATOMS: atom_id res chain seq x y z
N THR A 1 8.42 -22.05 4.53
CA THR A 1 9.66 -21.48 5.11
C THR A 1 10.81 -22.34 4.68
N PHE A 2 12.00 -21.76 4.51
CA PHE A 2 13.22 -22.48 4.13
C PHE A 2 13.41 -23.77 4.93
N PHE A 3 13.31 -23.69 6.26
CA PHE A 3 13.41 -24.85 7.16
C PHE A 3 12.51 -26.03 6.78
N LYS A 4 11.21 -25.78 6.50
CA LYS A 4 10.28 -26.88 6.16
C LYS A 4 10.65 -27.58 4.86
N ILE A 5 11.17 -26.83 3.89
CA ILE A 5 11.55 -27.38 2.58
C ILE A 5 12.87 -28.13 2.73
N ALA A 6 13.86 -27.52 3.39
CA ALA A 6 15.16 -28.14 3.64
C ALA A 6 15.03 -29.46 4.40
N THR A 7 14.23 -29.49 5.48
CA THR A 7 13.99 -30.73 6.25
C THR A 7 13.34 -31.80 5.39
N LYS A 8 12.31 -31.45 4.62
CA LYS A 8 11.65 -32.42 3.74
C LYS A 8 12.61 -32.99 2.69
N THR A 9 13.44 -32.15 2.08
CA THR A 9 14.41 -32.58 1.06
C THR A 9 15.49 -33.50 1.64
N LEU A 10 15.91 -33.26 2.88
CA LEU A 10 16.85 -34.14 3.60
C LEU A 10 16.21 -35.46 4.05
N GLU A 11 14.89 -35.47 4.28
CA GLU A 11 14.13 -36.69 4.63
C GLU A 11 13.81 -37.56 3.42
N ASP A 12 13.69 -36.96 2.23
CA ASP A 12 13.35 -37.65 0.98
C ASP A 12 14.54 -38.46 0.40
N ASP A 13 15.78 -38.11 0.74
CA ASP A 13 17.01 -38.78 0.27
C ASP A 13 18.12 -38.74 1.33
N GLU A 14 18.52 -39.93 1.82
CA GLU A 14 19.54 -40.09 2.85
C GLU A 14 20.96 -39.73 2.38
N GLU A 15 21.22 -39.65 1.07
CA GLU A 15 22.51 -39.18 0.52
C GLU A 15 22.57 -37.66 0.37
N THR A 16 21.45 -36.95 0.47
CA THR A 16 21.42 -35.49 0.32
C THR A 16 21.98 -34.81 1.57
N THR A 17 23.02 -34.00 1.39
CA THR A 17 23.63 -33.20 2.46
C THR A 17 23.43 -31.71 2.21
N LEU A 18 23.08 -30.95 3.26
CA LEU A 18 22.93 -29.50 3.22
C LEU A 18 24.09 -28.83 3.96
N GLU A 19 24.86 -28.00 3.27
CA GLU A 19 25.86 -27.12 3.88
C GLU A 19 25.39 -25.66 3.78
N MET A 20 25.47 -24.94 4.90
CA MET A 20 25.16 -23.51 4.95
C MET A 20 26.43 -22.72 5.23
N ALA A 21 26.81 -21.86 4.29
CA ALA A 21 27.96 -20.99 4.42
C ALA A 21 27.56 -19.54 4.18
N TRP A 22 28.26 -18.61 4.83
CA TRP A 22 28.19 -17.20 4.51
C TRP A 22 29.07 -16.91 3.30
N ALA A 23 28.54 -16.14 2.35
CA ALA A 23 29.27 -15.68 1.18
C ALA A 23 29.41 -14.15 1.23
N PRO A 24 30.60 -13.60 0.89
CA PRO A 24 30.76 -12.16 0.71
C PRO A 24 29.90 -11.64 -0.45
N GLY A 25 29.53 -10.37 -0.38
CA GLY A 25 28.52 -9.77 -1.27
C GLY A 25 28.92 -9.60 -2.75
N GLN A 26 30.21 -9.72 -3.10
CA GLN A 26 30.74 -9.50 -4.46
C GLN A 26 31.71 -10.63 -4.85
N ASP A 27 31.97 -10.80 -6.14
CA ASP A 27 32.97 -11.70 -6.73
C ASP A 27 32.67 -13.22 -6.61
N ILE A 28 31.41 -13.59 -6.33
CA ILE A 28 30.94 -14.98 -6.43
C ILE A 28 29.80 -15.02 -7.46
N PRO A 29 30.00 -15.63 -8.65
CA PRO A 29 29.01 -15.60 -9.72
C PRO A 29 27.61 -16.08 -9.31
N GLY A 30 27.54 -17.07 -8.41
CA GLY A 30 26.27 -17.56 -7.87
C GLY A 30 25.58 -16.56 -6.93
N ASN A 31 26.35 -15.82 -6.13
CA ASN A 31 25.81 -14.81 -5.22
C ASN A 31 25.40 -13.55 -5.99
N GLU A 32 26.17 -13.14 -7.00
CA GLU A 32 25.82 -12.04 -7.89
C GLU A 32 24.55 -12.32 -8.68
N LYS A 33 24.36 -13.56 -9.15
CA LYS A 33 23.12 -13.96 -9.81
C LYS A 33 21.93 -13.95 -8.84
N ALA A 34 22.11 -14.41 -7.60
CA ALA A 34 21.07 -14.36 -6.58
C ALA A 34 20.72 -12.89 -6.23
N ASP A 35 21.71 -12.04 -6.07
CA ASP A 35 21.56 -10.60 -5.80
C ASP A 35 20.90 -9.87 -6.99
N ALA A 36 21.27 -10.19 -8.23
CA ALA A 36 20.63 -9.66 -9.43
C ALA A 36 19.15 -10.08 -9.51
N LEU A 37 18.81 -11.33 -9.21
CA LEU A 37 17.42 -11.81 -9.17
C LEU A 37 16.61 -11.14 -8.06
N VAL A 38 17.22 -10.92 -6.89
CA VAL A 38 16.59 -10.17 -5.79
C VAL A 38 16.40 -8.72 -6.19
N LYS A 39 17.39 -8.07 -6.80
CA LYS A 39 17.30 -6.71 -7.32
C LYS A 39 16.24 -6.58 -8.41
N GLU A 40 16.17 -7.53 -9.33
CA GLU A 40 15.12 -7.59 -10.37
C GLU A 40 13.73 -7.71 -9.73
N ALA A 41 13.56 -8.59 -8.74
CA ALA A 41 12.32 -8.69 -7.97
C ALA A 41 12.01 -7.39 -7.19
N CYS A 42 13.01 -6.76 -6.59
CA CYS A 42 12.92 -5.45 -5.92
C CYS A 42 12.59 -4.31 -6.88
N THR A 43 13.07 -4.34 -8.12
CA THR A 43 12.64 -3.39 -9.15
C THR A 43 11.19 -3.67 -9.56
N MET A 44 10.73 -4.92 -9.61
CA MET A 44 9.29 -5.17 -9.78
C MET A 44 8.42 -4.58 -8.64
N HIS A 45 8.99 -4.27 -7.47
CA HIS A 45 8.28 -3.58 -6.38
C HIS A 45 8.07 -2.07 -6.57
N HIS A 46 8.80 -1.38 -7.45
CA HIS A 46 8.49 0.02 -7.78
C HIS A 46 7.27 0.17 -8.70
N LEU A 47 6.85 -0.92 -9.35
CA LEU A 47 5.57 -1.02 -10.06
C LEU A 47 4.46 -1.44 -9.08
N GLY A 48 4.15 -0.57 -8.12
CA GLY A 48 2.83 -0.54 -7.48
C GLY A 48 2.34 -1.79 -6.74
N GLN A 49 3.17 -2.80 -6.45
CA GLN A 49 2.73 -4.00 -5.74
C GLN A 49 2.53 -3.70 -4.26
N ARG A 50 1.32 -3.25 -3.95
CA ARG A 50 0.71 -3.40 -2.63
C ARG A 50 0.65 -4.89 -2.33
N THR A 51 1.68 -5.47 -1.70
CA THR A 51 1.56 -6.84 -1.19
C THR A 51 0.27 -6.92 -0.38
N TYR A 52 -0.47 -8.04 -0.46
CA TYR A 52 -1.74 -8.19 0.25
C TYR A 52 -1.63 -7.77 1.74
N ALA A 53 -0.51 -8.10 2.39
CA ALA A 53 -0.20 -7.67 3.74
C ALA A 53 -0.11 -6.14 3.89
N ASN A 54 0.55 -5.44 2.98
CA ASN A 54 0.64 -3.97 2.96
C ASN A 54 -0.70 -3.31 2.59
N ALA A 55 -1.44 -3.84 1.62
CA ALA A 55 -2.79 -3.40 1.28
C ALA A 55 -3.72 -3.52 2.50
N ARG A 56 -3.73 -4.70 3.13
CA ARG A 56 -4.53 -5.00 4.32
C ARG A 56 -4.15 -4.12 5.52
N ARG A 57 -2.86 -3.88 5.75
CA ARG A 57 -2.40 -2.96 6.81
C ARG A 57 -2.93 -1.55 6.56
N ARG A 58 -2.72 -0.99 5.37
CA ARG A 58 -3.16 0.38 5.03
C ARG A 58 -4.68 0.53 5.03
N LEU A 59 -5.41 -0.50 4.63
CA LEU A 59 -6.88 -0.53 4.70
C LEU A 59 -7.35 -0.64 6.15
N ARG A 60 -6.66 -1.39 6.99
CA ARG A 60 -6.95 -1.43 8.42
C ARG A 60 -6.76 -0.06 9.05
N GLU A 61 -5.64 0.61 8.79
CA GLU A 61 -5.36 1.95 9.30
C GLU A 61 -6.39 2.99 8.83
N ARG A 62 -6.69 3.02 7.52
CA ARG A 62 -7.57 4.04 6.93
C ARG A 62 -9.06 3.75 7.13
N CYS A 63 -9.47 2.51 6.89
CA CYS A 63 -10.88 2.13 6.86
C CYS A 63 -11.38 1.56 8.20
N ARG A 64 -10.55 0.84 8.97
CA ARG A 64 -11.00 0.15 10.20
C ARG A 64 -10.67 0.90 11.49
N THR A 65 -9.51 1.53 11.61
CA THR A 65 -9.16 2.36 12.78
C THR A 65 -9.50 3.84 12.59
N GLY A 66 -9.90 4.20 11.38
CA GLY A 66 -10.41 5.51 11.07
C GLY A 66 -9.37 6.60 10.82
N HIS A 67 -8.10 6.24 10.65
CA HIS A 67 -7.02 7.18 10.31
C HIS A 67 -7.03 7.50 8.81
N ALA A 68 -8.04 8.24 8.38
CA ALA A 68 -8.24 8.66 7.01
C ALA A 68 -8.57 10.15 6.96
N HIS A 69 -8.16 10.85 5.89
CA HIS A 69 -8.54 12.24 5.65
C HIS A 69 -10.02 12.29 5.25
N VAL A 70 -10.88 12.33 6.27
CA VAL A 70 -12.34 12.24 6.18
C VAL A 70 -12.93 13.16 7.24
N GLY A 71 -14.03 13.85 6.93
CA GLY A 71 -14.67 14.78 7.86
C GLY A 71 -14.96 14.20 9.25
N GLU A 72 -15.47 12.98 9.32
CA GLU A 72 -15.68 12.26 10.60
C GLU A 72 -14.39 12.12 11.43
N TYR A 73 -13.24 11.93 10.78
CA TYR A 73 -11.94 11.88 11.47
C TYR A 73 -11.55 13.27 11.99
N TYR A 74 -11.72 14.32 11.20
CA TYR A 74 -11.39 15.68 11.66
C TYR A 74 -12.27 16.13 12.82
N GLU A 75 -13.56 15.80 12.79
CA GLU A 75 -14.50 16.10 13.89
C GLU A 75 -14.13 15.32 15.16
N LEU A 76 -13.84 14.02 15.06
CA LEU A 76 -13.46 13.19 16.20
C LEU A 76 -12.18 13.67 16.89
N PHE A 77 -11.22 14.18 16.13
CA PHE A 77 -9.92 14.63 16.62
C PHE A 77 -9.80 16.16 16.80
N ASN A 78 -10.90 16.91 16.66
CA ASN A 78 -10.93 18.38 16.75
C ASN A 78 -9.90 19.09 15.86
N ILE A 79 -9.71 18.58 14.64
CA ILE A 79 -8.82 19.19 13.65
C ILE A 79 -9.62 20.24 12.88
N LEU A 80 -9.08 21.46 12.77
CA LEU A 80 -9.70 22.60 12.08
C LEU A 80 -9.56 22.49 10.55
N GLU A 81 -10.12 21.43 9.98
CA GLU A 81 -10.20 21.17 8.53
C GLU A 81 -11.68 21.02 8.13
N ALA A 82 -11.98 21.14 6.83
CA ALA A 82 -13.35 20.99 6.32
C ALA A 82 -13.89 19.57 6.57
N THR A 83 -15.10 19.48 7.13
CA THR A 83 -15.75 18.20 7.44
C THR A 83 -16.83 17.81 6.44
N ASP A 84 -17.33 18.77 5.67
CA ASP A 84 -18.26 18.56 4.58
C ASP A 84 -17.56 17.93 3.37
N CYS A 85 -18.32 17.20 2.57
CA CYS A 85 -17.83 16.68 1.31
C CYS A 85 -18.12 17.68 0.19
N GLU A 86 -17.18 17.87 -0.73
CA GLU A 86 -17.39 18.72 -1.92
C GLU A 86 -18.58 18.28 -2.80
N CYS A 87 -19.13 17.07 -2.61
CA CYS A 87 -20.38 16.68 -3.25
C CYS A 87 -21.64 17.30 -2.62
N GLY A 88 -21.50 18.09 -1.54
CA GLY A 88 -22.58 18.74 -0.80
C GLY A 88 -23.08 17.98 0.43
N GLU A 89 -22.48 16.82 0.77
CA GLU A 89 -22.83 16.10 1.99
C GLU A 89 -22.27 16.83 3.22
N ARG A 90 -23.09 17.01 4.25
CA ARG A 90 -22.70 17.82 5.43
C ARG A 90 -21.56 17.23 6.23
N LEU A 91 -21.47 15.91 6.27
CA LEU A 91 -20.39 15.21 6.94
C LEU A 91 -19.86 14.14 6.00
N GLN A 92 -18.61 14.28 5.62
CA GLN A 92 -17.91 13.27 4.88
C GLN A 92 -17.63 12.09 5.81
N THR A 93 -18.30 10.96 5.58
CA THR A 93 -18.08 9.70 6.29
C THR A 93 -17.46 8.65 5.36
N ARG A 94 -16.85 7.61 5.94
CA ARG A 94 -16.32 6.48 5.14
C ARG A 94 -17.41 5.77 4.36
N GLU A 95 -18.56 5.56 5.00
CA GLU A 95 -19.71 4.92 4.37
C GLU A 95 -20.24 5.75 3.21
N HIS A 96 -20.35 7.07 3.38
CA HIS A 96 -20.72 7.98 2.31
C HIS A 96 -19.73 7.87 1.14
N ILE A 97 -18.43 8.00 1.38
CA ILE A 97 -17.38 7.94 0.35
C ILE A 97 -17.46 6.64 -0.47
N ILE A 98 -17.62 5.50 0.21
CA ILE A 98 -17.58 4.19 -0.42
C ILE A 98 -18.90 3.86 -1.14
N ARG A 99 -20.05 4.20 -0.55
CA ARG A 99 -21.37 3.71 -1.02
C ARG A 99 -22.14 4.72 -1.86
N THR A 100 -22.13 6.00 -1.47
CA THR A 100 -23.13 6.97 -1.96
C THR A 100 -22.56 8.24 -2.58
N CYS A 101 -21.30 8.59 -2.31
CA CYS A 101 -20.66 9.82 -2.76
C CYS A 101 -20.61 9.93 -4.29
N PRO A 102 -21.30 10.91 -4.91
CA PRO A 102 -21.34 11.07 -6.36
C PRO A 102 -19.95 11.30 -6.99
N ARG A 103 -19.00 11.90 -6.25
CA ARG A 103 -17.63 12.13 -6.75
C ARG A 103 -16.90 10.85 -7.15
N TYR A 104 -17.27 9.73 -6.54
CA TYR A 104 -16.59 8.45 -6.74
C TYR A 104 -17.49 7.44 -7.46
N SER A 105 -18.58 7.87 -8.10
CA SER A 105 -19.50 6.98 -8.83
C SER A 105 -18.78 6.10 -9.84
N ASP A 106 -17.85 6.69 -10.58
CA ASP A 106 -17.18 6.06 -11.71
C ASP A 106 -16.22 4.95 -11.25
N TYR A 107 -15.69 5.08 -10.04
CA TYR A 107 -14.79 4.10 -9.43
C TYR A 107 -15.55 2.99 -8.66
N ARG A 108 -16.87 3.10 -8.47
CA ARG A 108 -17.63 2.09 -7.69
C ARG A 108 -17.69 0.73 -8.36
N GLN A 109 -17.53 0.65 -9.68
CA GLN A 109 -17.45 -0.63 -10.38
C GLN A 109 -16.30 -1.49 -9.84
N ILE A 110 -15.17 -0.86 -9.47
CA ILE A 110 -14.01 -1.54 -8.86
C ILE A 110 -14.43 -2.23 -7.55
N LEU A 111 -15.32 -1.61 -6.76
CA LEU A 111 -15.80 -2.18 -5.50
C LEU A 111 -16.76 -3.36 -5.72
N GLN A 112 -17.48 -3.39 -6.84
CA GLN A 112 -18.44 -4.47 -7.15
C GLN A 112 -17.74 -5.81 -7.39
N GLU A 113 -16.49 -5.79 -7.85
CA GLU A 113 -15.65 -6.99 -8.02
C GLU A 113 -15.37 -7.68 -6.67
N GLY A 114 -15.19 -6.90 -5.60
CA GLY A 114 -14.97 -7.40 -4.25
C GLY A 114 -16.24 -7.62 -3.42
N SER A 115 -17.32 -6.89 -3.69
CA SER A 115 -18.65 -7.09 -3.09
C SER A 115 -19.74 -6.47 -3.96
N GLN A 116 -20.59 -7.30 -4.58
CA GLN A 116 -21.67 -6.85 -5.47
C GLN A 116 -22.62 -5.83 -4.81
N ASN A 117 -22.88 -5.97 -3.52
CA ASN A 117 -23.77 -5.10 -2.75
C ASN A 117 -23.02 -4.04 -1.92
N GLN A 118 -21.69 -3.92 -2.10
CA GLN A 118 -20.83 -2.99 -1.36
C GLN A 118 -21.01 -3.10 0.16
N ILE A 119 -21.15 -4.32 0.66
CA ILE A 119 -21.31 -4.58 2.08
C ILE A 119 -19.96 -4.31 2.74
N MET A 120 -19.93 -3.37 3.69
CA MET A 120 -18.70 -2.94 4.36
C MET A 120 -17.93 -4.10 5.03
N CYS A 121 -18.64 -5.06 5.60
CA CYS A 121 -18.05 -6.24 6.21
C CYS A 121 -17.29 -7.11 5.19
N ASP A 122 -17.81 -7.24 3.97
CA ASP A 122 -17.17 -8.02 2.92
C ASP A 122 -15.97 -7.25 2.35
N LEU A 123 -16.19 -5.96 2.02
CA LEU A 123 -15.15 -5.07 1.48
C LEU A 123 -13.93 -4.93 2.41
N LEU A 124 -14.11 -5.00 3.73
CA LEU A 124 -13.01 -4.87 4.69
C LEU A 124 -12.60 -6.19 5.36
N GLY A 125 -13.31 -7.28 5.04
CA GLY A 125 -13.18 -8.58 5.69
C GLY A 125 -12.60 -9.68 4.81
N THR A 126 -12.91 -9.68 3.51
CA THR A 126 -12.43 -10.69 2.55
C THR A 126 -11.19 -10.22 1.81
N THR A 127 -10.45 -11.14 1.19
CA THR A 127 -9.25 -10.81 0.42
C THR A 127 -9.60 -10.02 -0.84
N GLU A 128 -10.64 -10.48 -1.54
CA GLU A 128 -11.18 -9.86 -2.74
C GLU A 128 -11.74 -8.47 -2.44
N GLY A 129 -12.44 -8.31 -1.32
CA GLY A 129 -12.92 -7.01 -0.84
C GLY A 129 -11.77 -6.05 -0.54
N ILE A 130 -10.75 -6.52 0.18
CA ILE A 130 -9.55 -5.73 0.49
C ILE A 130 -8.85 -5.30 -0.80
N GLU A 131 -8.66 -6.20 -1.76
CA GLU A 131 -8.04 -5.86 -3.05
C GLU A 131 -8.87 -4.84 -3.83
N ALA A 132 -10.20 -5.01 -3.88
CA ALA A 132 -11.10 -4.06 -4.51
C ALA A 132 -11.05 -2.67 -3.86
N VAL A 133 -11.08 -2.58 -2.52
CA VAL A 133 -10.96 -1.29 -1.82
C VAL A 133 -9.55 -0.71 -2.01
N ALA A 134 -8.52 -1.54 -2.07
CA ALA A 134 -7.18 -1.09 -2.37
C ALA A 134 -7.15 -0.41 -3.76
N SER A 135 -7.61 -1.09 -4.80
CA SER A 135 -7.66 -0.55 -6.16
C SER A 135 -8.52 0.72 -6.22
N PHE A 136 -9.71 0.71 -5.60
CA PHE A 136 -10.56 1.90 -5.49
C PHE A 136 -9.83 3.10 -4.91
N LEU A 137 -9.12 2.94 -3.77
CA LEU A 137 -8.37 4.04 -3.15
C LEU A 137 -7.15 4.48 -3.97
N ALA A 138 -6.58 3.60 -4.80
CA ALA A 138 -5.48 3.96 -5.70
C ALA A 138 -5.98 4.86 -6.83
N GLU A 139 -7.04 4.44 -7.52
CA GLU A 139 -7.57 5.08 -8.72
C GLU A 139 -8.40 6.32 -8.42
N SER A 140 -9.19 6.30 -7.34
CA SER A 140 -10.03 7.44 -6.97
C SER A 140 -9.30 8.51 -6.16
N GLY A 141 -8.24 8.12 -5.45
CA GLY A 141 -7.60 8.99 -4.45
C GLY A 141 -8.47 9.31 -3.25
N ALA A 142 -9.57 8.59 -3.03
CA ALA A 142 -10.36 8.73 -1.82
C ALA A 142 -9.49 8.53 -0.55
N PHE A 143 -9.84 9.22 0.54
CA PHE A 143 -9.09 9.27 1.81
C PHE A 143 -7.71 9.93 1.75
N THR A 144 -7.37 10.63 0.67
CA THR A 144 -6.23 11.57 0.63
C THR A 144 -6.67 12.97 1.05
N LYS A 145 -5.72 13.84 1.42
CA LYS A 145 -6.02 15.22 1.83
C LYS A 145 -6.79 16.01 0.76
N THR A 146 -6.53 15.72 -0.52
CA THR A 146 -7.13 16.44 -1.65
C THR A 146 -8.30 15.69 -2.29
N GLY A 147 -8.58 14.45 -1.88
CA GLY A 147 -9.57 13.58 -2.54
C GLY A 147 -9.22 13.19 -3.98
N ASN A 148 -7.95 13.34 -4.39
CA ASN A 148 -7.46 13.02 -5.72
C ASN A 148 -6.29 12.03 -5.65
N PRO A 149 -6.03 11.23 -6.70
CA PRO A 149 -4.92 10.28 -6.72
C PRO A 149 -3.59 10.99 -6.43
N ARG A 150 -2.70 10.33 -5.68
CA ARG A 150 -1.35 10.87 -5.49
C ARG A 150 -0.67 10.94 -6.85
N ARG A 151 -0.13 12.11 -7.19
CA ARG A 151 0.82 12.21 -8.31
C ARG A 151 1.97 11.24 -8.03
N GLU A 152 2.39 10.53 -9.06
CA GLU A 152 3.67 9.83 -9.05
C GLU A 152 4.75 10.91 -8.92
N VAL A 153 5.25 11.08 -7.71
CA VAL A 153 6.46 11.84 -7.48
C VAL A 153 7.58 10.84 -7.75
N GLY A 154 8.38 11.09 -8.79
CA GLY A 154 9.60 10.35 -9.01
C GLY A 154 10.46 10.36 -7.75
N MET A 155 11.28 9.35 -7.57
CA MET A 155 12.24 9.34 -6.46
C MET A 155 13.07 10.63 -6.55
N PRO A 156 13.09 11.47 -5.50
CA PRO A 156 13.95 12.64 -5.51
C PRO A 156 15.38 12.18 -5.74
N LEU A 157 16.05 12.75 -6.73
CA LEU A 157 17.47 12.47 -6.93
C LEU A 157 18.26 13.34 -5.97
N TRP A 158 19.42 12.85 -5.52
CA TRP A 158 20.37 13.65 -4.73
C TRP A 158 20.74 14.96 -5.44
N GLU A 159 20.74 14.95 -6.78
CA GLU A 159 20.98 16.11 -7.63
C GLU A 159 19.87 17.18 -7.56
N ASP A 160 18.67 16.82 -7.08
CA ASP A 160 17.53 17.72 -6.92
C ASP A 160 17.49 18.40 -5.53
N GLU A 161 18.43 18.07 -4.62
CA GLU A 161 18.49 18.66 -3.30
C GLU A 161 19.02 20.11 -3.41
N PRO A 162 18.26 21.12 -2.94
CA PRO A 162 18.73 22.50 -2.98
C PRO A 162 19.99 22.65 -2.11
N GLU A 163 20.98 23.39 -2.61
CA GLU A 163 22.17 23.70 -1.81
C GLU A 163 21.75 24.45 -0.53
N PRO A 164 22.36 24.12 0.63
CA PRO A 164 22.04 24.78 1.88
C PRO A 164 22.34 26.28 1.79
N ASP A 165 21.43 27.11 2.32
CA ASP A 165 21.66 28.55 2.42
C ASP A 165 22.95 28.82 3.19
N GLU A 166 23.87 29.59 2.58
CA GLU A 166 25.08 30.04 3.26
C GLU A 166 24.68 30.88 4.48
N PRO A 167 25.27 30.65 5.67
CA PRO A 167 24.94 31.44 6.85
C PRO A 167 25.31 32.91 6.59
N GLU A 168 24.37 33.82 6.88
CA GLU A 168 24.65 35.26 6.86
C GLU A 168 25.83 35.55 7.79
N GLU A 169 26.95 36.02 7.23
CA GLU A 169 28.10 36.47 8.01
C GLU A 169 27.69 37.70 8.84
N GLU A 170 27.61 37.54 10.17
CA GLU A 170 27.44 38.64 11.15
C GLU A 170 28.71 39.50 11.32
#